data_AF-A0A3M7DID2-F1
#
_entry.id   AF-A0A3M7DID2-F1
#
_cell.length_a   1.000
_cell.length_b   1.000
_cell.length_c   1.000
_cell.angle_alpha   90.00
_cell.angle_beta   90.00
_cell.angle_gamma   90.00
#
_symmetry.space_group_name_H-M   'P 1'
#
loop_
_entity.id
_entity.type
_entity.pdbx_description
1 polymer ?
#
loop_
_entity_poly.entity_id
_entity_poly.type
_entity_poly.pdbx_seq_one_letter_code
_entity_poly.pdbx_strand_id
1 'polypeptide(L)'
;MKLDSFTMGAMPLFVSTFALSLAYVIGANAAPSNDNVSSIKLQEIMTNFSSSFGWALAGSATSTKQLETMCDNITETSHGMWATQGLIPERIVHPVCNQSHSGPNATLALPWIVYYNTRVFSTQITNAFASQNKSADVEYLCDNLRYRLLDGFGIEGATAINATCNAAAQARNPRPEAALAMIDNNATYAYQDALSRLYGFLFASSACTSSELDDYCAQASQQVTSWDKMMLNGTLVEETICDVKRPTSFQDAKTHLRDWMSKTFSTIVGYASNVDGWHAWLCEHLDADSMEAVGLDGEAVAAQFCNDAEDAVSL
;
A
#
# COMPACT_ATOMS: atom_id res chain seq x y z
N MET A 1 -32.08 11.46 -69.99
CA MET A 1 -33.10 12.41 -69.50
C MET A 1 -32.89 12.53 -68.00
N LYS A 2 -32.21 13.57 -67.50
CA LYS A 2 -32.74 14.88 -67.03
C LYS A 2 -33.97 14.71 -66.11
N LEU A 3 -33.82 14.87 -64.79
CA LEU A 3 -33.95 16.13 -63.97
C LEU A 3 -35.44 16.54 -63.86
N ASP A 4 -36.07 16.73 -62.70
CA ASP A 4 -35.81 17.74 -61.64
C ASP A 4 -36.46 17.30 -60.29
N SER A 5 -35.78 17.41 -59.14
CA SER A 5 -35.75 18.52 -58.15
C SER A 5 -37.01 18.69 -57.28
N PHE A 6 -36.86 18.42 -55.96
CA PHE A 6 -37.51 19.19 -54.90
C PHE A 6 -36.59 19.29 -53.68
N THR A 7 -36.58 20.48 -53.11
CA THR A 7 -35.59 21.09 -52.22
C THR A 7 -35.75 20.79 -50.72
N MET A 8 -34.60 20.64 -50.06
CA MET A 8 -34.20 21.22 -48.76
C MET A 8 -35.28 21.51 -47.70
N GLY A 9 -35.25 20.71 -46.64
CA GLY A 9 -35.67 21.08 -45.29
C GLY A 9 -34.64 20.54 -44.30
N ALA A 10 -33.68 21.37 -43.89
CA ALA A 10 -32.67 21.03 -42.90
C ALA A 10 -33.33 20.89 -41.51
N MET A 11 -33.19 19.73 -40.87
CA MET A 11 -33.51 19.54 -39.46
C MET A 11 -32.21 19.59 -38.63
N PRO A 12 -32.20 20.29 -37.48
CA PRO A 12 -30.99 20.55 -36.72
C PRO A 12 -30.54 19.32 -35.94
N LEU A 13 -29.23 19.04 -36.04
CA LEU A 13 -28.47 18.19 -35.12
C LEU A 13 -28.52 18.82 -33.72
N PHE A 14 -29.19 18.16 -32.78
CA PHE A 14 -29.01 18.43 -31.36
C PHE A 14 -27.66 17.85 -30.93
N VAL A 15 -26.60 18.64 -31.09
CA VAL A 15 -25.33 18.43 -30.39
C VAL A 15 -25.54 18.95 -28.96
N SER A 16 -25.76 18.03 -28.02
CA SER A 16 -25.72 18.34 -26.59
C SER A 16 -24.25 18.56 -26.20
N THR A 17 -23.81 19.81 -26.25
CA THR A 17 -22.57 20.25 -25.62
C THR A 17 -22.77 20.25 -24.10
N PHE A 18 -22.31 19.21 -23.42
CA PHE A 18 -22.03 19.31 -21.99
C PHE A 18 -20.87 20.29 -21.82
N ALA A 19 -21.20 21.52 -21.42
CA ALA A 19 -20.23 22.49 -20.97
C ALA A 19 -19.65 21.99 -19.63
N LEU A 20 -18.41 21.53 -19.65
CA LEU A 20 -17.57 21.39 -18.47
C LEU A 20 -17.34 22.78 -17.87
N SER A 21 -18.17 23.18 -16.91
CA SER A 21 -17.89 24.34 -16.07
C SER A 21 -16.80 23.97 -15.08
N LEU A 22 -15.55 24.15 -15.51
CA LEU A 22 -14.37 24.19 -14.64
C LEU A 22 -14.42 25.52 -13.86
N ALA A 23 -15.16 25.55 -12.76
CA ALA A 23 -15.13 26.67 -11.82
C ALA A 23 -13.94 26.50 -10.88
N TYR A 24 -12.75 26.93 -11.32
CA TYR A 24 -11.61 27.18 -10.45
C TYR A 24 -11.84 28.51 -9.73
N VAL A 25 -12.45 28.48 -8.55
CA VAL A 25 -12.46 29.63 -7.65
C VAL A 25 -11.24 29.52 -6.75
N ILE A 26 -10.21 30.29 -7.09
CA ILE A 26 -9.10 30.59 -6.19
C ILE A 26 -9.63 31.59 -5.17
N GLY A 27 -10.02 31.09 -4.00
CA GLY A 27 -10.21 31.87 -2.78
C GLY A 27 -8.99 31.69 -1.89
N ALA A 28 -8.35 32.81 -1.53
CA ALA A 28 -7.14 32.85 -0.70
C ALA A 28 -7.34 32.24 0.71
N ASN A 29 -6.30 31.55 1.18
CA ASN A 29 -5.95 31.27 2.57
C ASN A 29 -7.06 30.70 3.49
N ALA A 30 -7.66 29.58 3.10
CA ALA A 30 -8.08 28.60 4.10
C ALA A 30 -7.03 27.50 4.11
N ALA A 31 -6.36 27.29 5.25
CA ALA A 31 -5.59 26.06 5.44
C ALA A 31 -6.55 24.89 5.15
N PRO A 32 -6.16 23.90 4.33
CA PRO A 32 -7.01 22.73 4.13
C PRO A 32 -7.34 22.15 5.51
N SER A 33 -8.63 21.87 5.76
CA SER A 33 -9.03 21.22 7.01
C SER A 33 -8.24 19.93 7.20
N ASN A 34 -7.95 19.56 8.45
CA ASN A 34 -7.23 18.32 8.75
C ASN A 34 -7.89 17.09 8.10
N ASP A 35 -9.22 17.10 7.96
CA ASP A 35 -9.97 16.04 7.26
C ASP A 35 -9.62 15.95 5.76
N ASN A 36 -9.42 17.09 5.10
CA ASN A 36 -9.04 17.13 3.68
C ASN A 36 -7.59 16.66 3.47
N VAL A 37 -6.67 17.06 4.35
CA VAL A 37 -5.27 16.60 4.28
C VAL A 37 -5.17 15.10 4.57
N SER A 38 -5.88 14.62 5.59
CA SER A 38 -5.92 13.20 5.97
C SER A 38 -6.47 12.33 4.84
N SER A 39 -7.57 12.75 4.22
CA SER A 39 -8.14 12.04 3.06
C SER A 39 -7.20 12.00 1.84
N ILE A 40 -6.43 13.07 1.59
CA ILE A 40 -5.40 13.07 0.52
C ILE A 40 -4.28 12.08 0.85
N LYS A 41 -3.82 12.01 2.11
CA LYS A 41 -2.74 11.09 2.51
C LYS A 41 -3.17 9.64 2.48
N LEU A 42 -4.37 9.34 2.97
CA LEU A 42 -4.95 8.01 2.83
C LEU A 42 -5.10 7.61 1.36
N GLN A 43 -5.56 8.52 0.50
CA GLN A 43 -5.67 8.25 -0.94
C GLN A 43 -4.30 7.99 -1.59
N GLU A 44 -3.27 8.74 -1.21
CA GLU A 44 -1.89 8.52 -1.67
C GLU A 44 -1.37 7.13 -1.25
N ILE A 45 -1.63 6.74 0.00
CA ILE A 45 -1.29 5.41 0.52
C ILE A 45 -2.00 4.33 -0.28
N MET A 46 -3.32 4.42 -0.42
CA MET A 46 -4.10 3.41 -1.14
C MET A 46 -3.74 3.34 -2.63
N THR A 47 -3.38 4.47 -3.25
CA THR A 47 -2.89 4.52 -4.63
C THR A 47 -1.58 3.73 -4.79
N ASN A 48 -0.59 4.00 -3.95
CA ASN A 48 0.70 3.31 -4.02
C ASN A 48 0.54 1.83 -3.67
N PHE A 49 -0.20 1.53 -2.60
CA PHE A 49 -0.43 0.16 -2.17
C PHE A 49 -1.15 -0.68 -3.23
N SER A 50 -2.15 -0.10 -3.91
CA SER A 50 -2.84 -0.74 -5.04
C SER A 50 -1.89 -1.05 -6.20
N SER A 51 -0.93 -0.14 -6.50
CA SER A 51 0.10 -0.42 -7.50
C SER A 51 1.06 -1.53 -7.07
N SER A 52 1.45 -1.57 -5.80
CA SER A 52 2.27 -2.66 -5.27
C SER A 52 1.58 -4.01 -5.41
N PHE A 53 0.31 -4.08 -5.01
CA PHE A 53 -0.49 -5.30 -5.14
C PHE A 53 -0.67 -5.71 -6.61
N GLY A 54 -0.93 -4.75 -7.51
CA GLY A 54 -1.01 -5.03 -8.94
C GLY A 54 0.28 -5.63 -9.52
N TRP A 55 1.45 -5.15 -9.09
CA TRP A 55 2.73 -5.76 -9.48
C TRP A 55 2.93 -7.15 -8.90
N ALA A 56 2.46 -7.40 -7.67
CA ALA A 56 2.47 -8.74 -7.10
C ALA A 56 1.61 -9.72 -7.91
N LEU A 57 0.40 -9.32 -8.32
CA LEU A 57 -0.45 -10.13 -9.21
C LEU A 57 0.21 -10.39 -10.57
N ALA A 58 0.77 -9.34 -11.18
CA ALA A 58 1.42 -9.43 -12.48
C ALA A 58 2.67 -10.33 -12.45
N GLY A 59 3.43 -10.27 -11.36
CA GLY A 59 4.64 -11.08 -11.15
C GLY A 59 4.35 -12.52 -10.75
N SER A 60 3.25 -12.79 -10.04
CA SER A 60 2.92 -14.12 -9.53
C SER A 60 2.21 -15.04 -10.51
N ALA A 61 1.56 -14.48 -11.54
CA ALA A 61 0.83 -15.25 -12.52
C ALA A 61 1.68 -16.36 -13.16
N THR A 62 1.04 -17.46 -13.54
CA THR A 62 1.68 -18.65 -14.12
C THR A 62 1.76 -18.60 -15.63
N SER A 63 0.96 -17.74 -16.27
CA SER A 63 0.93 -17.61 -17.73
C SER A 63 0.39 -16.27 -18.19
N THR A 64 0.71 -15.90 -19.43
CA THR A 64 0.13 -14.76 -20.13
C THR A 64 -1.39 -14.83 -20.19
N LYS A 65 -1.95 -16.03 -20.43
CA LYS A 65 -3.40 -16.24 -20.46
C LYS A 65 -4.09 -15.92 -19.13
N GLN A 66 -3.43 -16.25 -18.01
CA GLN A 66 -3.96 -15.87 -16.70
C GLN A 66 -3.99 -14.35 -16.53
N LEU A 67 -2.94 -13.64 -16.97
CA LEU A 67 -2.89 -12.18 -16.97
C LEU A 67 -3.91 -11.54 -17.90
N GLU A 68 -4.14 -12.10 -19.10
CA GLU A 68 -5.20 -11.67 -20.00
C GLU A 68 -6.57 -11.82 -19.34
N THR A 69 -6.83 -13.00 -18.76
CA THR A 69 -8.08 -13.29 -18.05
C THR A 69 -8.28 -12.33 -16.87
N MET A 70 -7.24 -12.07 -16.09
CA MET A 70 -7.30 -11.08 -15.01
C MET A 70 -7.50 -9.67 -15.55
N CYS A 71 -6.80 -9.26 -16.60
CA CYS A 71 -6.95 -7.94 -17.22
C CYS A 71 -8.41 -7.69 -17.66
N ASP A 72 -8.99 -8.66 -18.37
CA ASP A 72 -10.37 -8.58 -18.87
C ASP A 72 -11.38 -8.61 -17.71
N ASN A 73 -11.22 -9.55 -16.78
CA ASN A 73 -12.20 -9.74 -15.69
C ASN A 73 -12.06 -8.72 -14.58
N ILE A 74 -10.88 -8.12 -14.37
CA ILE A 74 -10.76 -7.08 -13.35
C ILE A 74 -11.63 -5.88 -13.74
N THR A 75 -11.80 -5.61 -15.04
CA THR A 75 -12.69 -4.55 -15.54
C THR A 75 -14.19 -4.85 -15.40
N GLU A 76 -14.59 -6.13 -15.37
CA GLU A 76 -16.01 -6.53 -15.36
C GLU A 76 -16.52 -7.13 -14.03
N THR A 77 -15.68 -7.77 -13.21
CA THR A 77 -16.14 -8.59 -12.06
C THR A 77 -15.47 -8.33 -10.70
N SER A 78 -14.31 -7.65 -10.60
CA SER A 78 -13.60 -7.53 -9.30
C SER A 78 -13.31 -6.11 -8.79
N HIS A 79 -13.59 -5.06 -9.58
CA HIS A 79 -13.51 -3.68 -9.11
C HIS A 79 -14.38 -3.41 -7.88
N GLY A 80 -15.55 -4.06 -7.78
CA GLY A 80 -16.48 -3.86 -6.67
C GLY A 80 -15.87 -4.19 -5.30
N MET A 81 -15.13 -5.28 -5.18
CA MET A 81 -14.61 -5.71 -3.87
C MET A 81 -13.36 -4.92 -3.45
N TRP A 82 -12.40 -4.69 -4.36
CA TRP A 82 -11.20 -3.91 -4.03
C TRP A 82 -11.50 -2.42 -3.85
N ALA A 83 -12.33 -1.81 -4.70
CA ALA A 83 -12.71 -0.41 -4.53
C ALA A 83 -13.44 -0.19 -3.21
N THR A 84 -14.29 -1.14 -2.80
CA THR A 84 -14.99 -1.02 -1.51
C THR A 84 -14.02 -1.17 -0.34
N GLN A 85 -12.92 -1.90 -0.47
CA GLN A 85 -11.83 -1.91 0.52
C GLN A 85 -11.00 -0.61 0.56
N GLY A 86 -11.26 0.33 -0.37
CA GLY A 86 -10.52 1.59 -0.49
C GLY A 86 -9.33 1.52 -1.44
N LEU A 87 -9.07 0.37 -2.07
CA LEU A 87 -8.06 0.25 -3.12
C LEU A 87 -8.50 0.99 -4.39
N ILE A 88 -7.54 1.25 -5.27
CA ILE A 88 -7.74 1.94 -6.54
C ILE A 88 -7.57 0.92 -7.65
N PRO A 89 -8.65 0.29 -8.14
CA PRO A 89 -8.51 -0.86 -9.00
C PRO A 89 -7.80 -0.57 -10.32
N GLU A 90 -7.89 0.65 -10.86
CA GLU A 90 -7.15 1.05 -12.06
C GLU A 90 -5.63 0.94 -11.85
N ARG A 91 -5.16 1.16 -10.61
CA ARG A 91 -3.75 1.01 -10.22
C ARG A 91 -3.33 -0.45 -10.08
N ILE A 92 -4.28 -1.34 -9.79
CA ILE A 92 -4.05 -2.80 -9.75
C ILE A 92 -4.01 -3.37 -11.17
N VAL A 93 -4.95 -2.96 -12.03
CA VAL A 93 -5.11 -3.45 -13.41
C VAL A 93 -3.93 -3.10 -14.28
N HIS A 94 -3.41 -1.88 -14.18
CA HIS A 94 -2.38 -1.39 -15.08
C HIS A 94 -1.15 -2.31 -15.20
N PRO A 95 -0.47 -2.74 -14.12
CA PRO A 95 0.62 -3.71 -14.22
C PRO A 95 0.18 -5.07 -14.78
N VAL A 96 -0.99 -5.57 -14.39
CA VAL A 96 -1.53 -6.86 -14.88
C VAL A 96 -1.74 -6.85 -16.40
N CYS A 97 -2.45 -5.84 -16.92
CA CYS A 97 -2.70 -5.67 -18.35
C CYS A 97 -1.44 -5.35 -19.15
N ASN A 98 -0.48 -4.64 -18.57
CA ASN A 98 0.78 -4.39 -19.27
C ASN A 98 1.59 -5.70 -19.41
N GLN A 99 1.63 -6.52 -18.36
CA GLN A 99 2.35 -7.80 -18.40
C GLN A 99 1.59 -8.89 -19.17
N SER A 100 0.29 -8.73 -19.44
CA SER A 100 -0.45 -9.67 -20.30
C SER A 100 0.05 -9.71 -21.74
N HIS A 101 0.94 -8.81 -22.15
CA HIS A 101 1.56 -8.82 -23.48
C HIS A 101 3.00 -9.35 -23.49
N SER A 102 3.68 -9.35 -22.34
CA SER A 102 5.10 -9.74 -22.19
C SER A 102 5.32 -11.00 -21.34
N GLY A 103 4.28 -11.46 -20.64
CA GLY A 103 4.32 -12.62 -19.75
C GLY A 103 4.63 -12.25 -18.29
N PRO A 104 4.31 -13.14 -17.33
CA PRO A 104 4.59 -12.91 -15.90
C PRO A 104 6.08 -12.82 -15.60
N ASN A 105 6.48 -11.92 -14.70
CA ASN A 105 7.88 -11.74 -14.34
C ASN A 105 8.06 -11.22 -12.90
N ALA A 106 8.21 -12.14 -11.94
CA ALA A 106 8.47 -11.84 -10.54
C ALA A 106 9.73 -10.97 -10.31
N THR A 107 10.81 -11.22 -11.07
CA THR A 107 12.05 -10.46 -10.96
C THR A 107 11.87 -8.99 -11.36
N LEU A 108 11.03 -8.73 -12.38
CA LEU A 108 10.67 -7.37 -12.80
C LEU A 108 9.70 -6.71 -11.82
N ALA A 109 8.80 -7.48 -11.20
CA ALA A 109 7.81 -6.97 -10.25
C ALA A 109 8.44 -6.49 -8.93
N LEU A 110 9.44 -7.20 -8.41
CA LEU A 110 10.04 -6.92 -7.10
C LEU A 110 10.49 -5.44 -6.93
N PRO A 111 11.29 -4.84 -7.84
CA PRO A 111 11.69 -3.43 -7.71
C PRO A 111 10.51 -2.46 -7.63
N TRP A 112 9.39 -2.75 -8.31
CA TRP A 112 8.19 -1.92 -8.26
C TRP A 112 7.44 -2.10 -6.94
N ILE A 113 7.34 -3.33 -6.43
CA ILE A 113 6.76 -3.61 -5.11
C ILE A 113 7.54 -2.84 -4.03
N VAL A 114 8.87 -2.92 -4.04
CA VAL A 114 9.76 -2.16 -3.14
C VAL A 114 9.50 -0.65 -3.27
N TYR A 115 9.46 -0.13 -4.49
CA TYR A 115 9.21 1.30 -4.74
C TYR A 115 7.87 1.78 -4.16
N TYR A 116 6.78 1.05 -4.41
CA TYR A 116 5.46 1.45 -3.93
C TYR A 116 5.29 1.25 -2.43
N ASN A 117 5.79 0.15 -1.86
CA ASN A 117 5.77 -0.08 -0.41
C ASN A 117 6.62 0.95 0.33
N THR A 118 7.75 1.38 -0.23
CA THR A 118 8.56 2.47 0.33
C THR A 118 7.75 3.77 0.43
N ARG A 119 6.95 4.10 -0.59
CA ARG A 119 6.08 5.29 -0.57
C ARG A 119 4.95 5.17 0.43
N VAL A 120 4.32 3.99 0.54
CA VAL A 120 3.31 3.72 1.57
C VAL A 120 3.91 3.96 2.95
N PHE A 121 5.03 3.31 3.26
CA PHE A 121 5.72 3.44 4.53
C PHE A 121 6.13 4.90 4.81
N SER A 122 6.74 5.58 3.83
CA SER A 122 7.18 6.97 3.98
C SER A 122 6.03 7.93 4.29
N THR A 123 4.88 7.75 3.62
CA THR A 123 3.69 8.56 3.90
C THR A 123 3.10 8.23 5.25
N GLN A 124 3.05 6.96 5.65
CA GLN A 124 2.56 6.58 6.99
C GLN A 124 3.46 7.15 8.09
N ILE A 125 4.78 6.91 8.04
CA ILE A 125 5.69 7.33 9.12
C ILE A 125 5.80 8.85 9.25
N THR A 126 5.75 9.60 8.14
CA THR A 126 5.77 11.08 8.20
C THR A 126 4.45 11.69 8.67
N ASN A 127 3.41 10.88 8.91
CA ASN A 127 2.09 11.34 9.34
C ASN A 127 1.54 10.54 10.54
N ALA A 128 2.37 9.74 11.21
CA ALA A 128 1.98 8.97 12.40
C ALA A 128 2.06 9.77 13.72
N PHE A 129 2.39 11.06 13.65
CA PHE A 129 2.67 11.92 14.81
C PHE A 129 1.72 13.11 14.87
N ALA A 130 1.37 13.51 16.08
CA ALA A 130 0.47 14.62 16.32
C ALA A 130 1.00 15.94 15.72
N SER A 131 0.10 16.73 15.14
CA SER A 131 0.48 17.96 14.43
C SER A 131 1.28 18.97 15.26
N GLN A 132 1.07 19.02 16.59
CA GLN A 132 1.79 19.94 17.47
C GLN A 132 3.30 19.64 17.60
N ASN A 133 3.69 18.36 17.53
CA ASN A 133 5.08 17.92 17.77
C ASN A 133 5.75 17.39 16.50
N LYS A 134 4.97 17.22 15.43
CA LYS A 134 5.38 16.63 14.16
C LYS A 134 6.78 17.02 13.69
N SER A 135 7.14 18.30 13.73
CA SER A 135 8.45 18.76 13.28
C SER A 135 9.61 18.15 14.08
N ALA A 136 9.50 18.11 15.40
CA ALA A 136 10.53 17.53 16.28
C ALA A 136 10.56 16.01 16.14
N ASP A 137 9.40 15.38 15.98
CA ASP A 137 9.31 13.92 15.85
C ASP A 137 9.93 13.43 14.54
N VAL A 138 9.62 14.08 13.42
CA VAL A 138 10.20 13.72 12.11
C VAL A 138 11.68 14.11 12.00
N GLU A 139 12.14 15.11 12.75
CA GLU A 139 13.58 15.41 12.93
C GLU A 139 14.28 14.27 13.66
N TYR A 140 13.71 13.79 14.77
CA TYR A 140 14.24 12.63 15.49
C TYR A 140 14.31 11.39 14.58
N LEU A 141 13.30 11.14 13.75
CA LEU A 141 13.34 10.08 12.74
C LEU A 141 14.46 10.29 11.70
N CYS A 142 14.61 11.50 11.17
CA CYS A 142 15.67 11.84 10.21
C CYS A 142 17.06 11.50 10.75
N ASP A 143 17.29 11.61 12.06
CA ASP A 143 18.56 11.31 12.69
C ASP A 143 18.73 9.83 13.11
N ASN A 144 17.63 9.16 13.43
CA ASN A 144 17.70 7.84 14.06
C ASN A 144 17.35 6.66 13.15
N LEU A 145 16.58 6.85 12.07
CA LEU A 145 16.29 5.77 11.11
C LEU A 145 17.57 5.26 10.43
N ARG A 146 17.72 3.94 10.25
CA ARG A 146 18.93 3.31 9.69
C ARG A 146 18.66 2.71 8.31
N TYR A 147 19.42 3.15 7.31
CA TYR A 147 19.36 2.66 5.92
C TYR A 147 19.35 1.13 5.86
N ARG A 148 20.36 0.50 6.44
CA ARG A 148 20.53 -0.95 6.43
C ARG A 148 19.37 -1.72 7.07
N LEU A 149 18.71 -1.15 8.09
CA LEU A 149 17.56 -1.79 8.74
C LEU A 149 16.32 -1.70 7.84
N LEU A 150 16.06 -0.52 7.26
CA LEU A 150 14.97 -0.32 6.30
C LEU A 150 15.15 -1.20 5.04
N ASP A 151 16.36 -1.24 4.49
CA ASP A 151 16.69 -2.05 3.32
C ASP A 151 16.47 -3.55 3.61
N GLY A 152 16.65 -4.00 4.86
CA GLY A 152 16.33 -5.36 5.31
C GLY A 152 14.86 -5.74 5.18
N PHE A 153 13.96 -4.75 5.24
CA PHE A 153 12.52 -4.93 5.00
C PHE A 153 12.11 -4.72 3.53
N GLY A 154 13.06 -4.55 2.61
CA GLY A 154 12.71 -4.18 1.23
C GLY A 154 12.08 -2.78 1.15
N ILE A 155 12.42 -1.88 2.08
CA ILE A 155 12.09 -0.46 2.05
C ILE A 155 13.35 0.28 1.63
N GLU A 156 13.28 1.10 0.57
CA GLU A 156 14.43 1.84 0.09
C GLU A 156 14.83 2.93 1.11
N GLY A 157 15.83 2.63 1.94
CA GLY A 157 16.15 3.43 3.12
C GLY A 157 16.52 4.87 2.78
N ALA A 158 17.13 5.10 1.61
CA ALA A 158 17.45 6.45 1.14
C ALA A 158 16.20 7.29 0.87
N THR A 159 15.21 6.73 0.19
CA THR A 159 13.96 7.42 -0.09
C THR A 159 13.17 7.66 1.21
N ALA A 160 13.04 6.65 2.07
CA ALA A 160 12.32 6.77 3.34
C ALA A 160 12.94 7.82 4.29
N ILE A 161 14.27 7.80 4.45
CA ILE A 161 14.98 8.77 5.32
C ILE A 161 14.94 10.18 4.72
N ASN A 162 15.08 10.31 3.40
CA ASN A 162 14.92 11.61 2.75
C ASN A 162 13.50 12.16 2.96
N ALA A 163 12.47 11.31 2.95
CA ALA A 163 11.11 11.74 3.23
C ALA A 163 10.95 12.31 4.66
N THR A 164 11.54 11.64 5.67
CA THR A 164 11.51 12.15 7.06
C THR A 164 12.32 13.44 7.23
N CYS A 165 13.52 13.53 6.63
CA CYS A 165 14.33 14.75 6.69
C CYS A 165 13.68 15.93 5.98
N ASN A 166 13.05 15.70 4.82
CA ASN A 166 12.29 16.73 4.12
C ASN A 166 11.07 17.18 4.92
N ALA A 167 10.37 16.26 5.59
CA ALA A 167 9.27 16.59 6.49
C ALA A 167 9.73 17.43 7.69
N ALA A 168 10.97 17.24 8.15
CA ALA A 168 11.61 18.05 9.20
C ALA A 168 12.07 19.43 8.69
N ALA A 169 12.09 19.66 7.37
CA ALA A 169 12.76 20.80 6.73
C ALA A 169 14.24 20.93 7.11
N GLN A 170 14.94 19.79 7.31
CA GLN A 170 16.33 19.76 7.74
C GLN A 170 17.24 18.97 6.80
N ALA A 171 18.51 19.39 6.76
CA ALA A 171 19.58 18.58 6.18
C ALA A 171 19.99 17.50 7.18
N ARG A 172 20.31 16.31 6.67
CA ARG A 172 20.73 15.18 7.49
C ARG A 172 22.01 15.48 8.28
N ASN A 173 22.02 15.18 9.58
CA ASN A 173 23.23 15.28 10.38
C ASN A 173 24.30 14.25 9.96
N PRO A 174 25.60 14.63 9.91
CA PRO A 174 26.68 13.68 9.63
C PRO A 174 26.67 12.56 10.66
N ARG A 175 26.61 11.31 10.22
CA ARG A 175 26.52 10.16 11.13
C ARG A 175 27.86 9.45 11.25
N PRO A 176 28.32 9.10 12.47
CA PRO A 176 29.51 8.28 12.64
C PRO A 176 29.29 6.88 12.04
N GLU A 177 30.31 6.33 11.35
CA GLU A 177 30.32 4.98 10.75
C GLU A 177 30.06 3.85 11.76
N ALA A 178 30.13 4.14 13.07
CA ALA A 178 30.10 3.16 14.16
C ALA A 178 28.73 2.51 14.43
N ALA A 179 27.63 2.95 13.82
CA ALA A 179 26.35 2.25 13.95
C ALA A 179 26.20 1.17 12.86
N LEU A 180 26.96 0.08 12.97
CA LEU A 180 26.72 -1.13 12.18
C LEU A 180 25.41 -1.78 12.66
N ALA A 181 24.28 -1.17 12.29
CA ALA A 181 22.97 -1.75 12.56
C ALA A 181 22.86 -3.09 11.82
N MET A 182 22.64 -4.17 12.58
CA MET A 182 22.45 -5.50 12.02
C MET A 182 20.97 -5.73 11.78
N ILE A 183 20.65 -6.32 10.63
CA ILE A 183 19.28 -6.70 10.30
C ILE A 183 18.85 -7.79 11.30
N ASP A 184 17.68 -7.59 11.91
CA ASP A 184 17.01 -8.62 12.68
C ASP A 184 16.24 -9.52 11.71
N ASN A 185 16.76 -10.74 11.49
CA ASN A 185 16.14 -11.69 10.57
C ASN A 185 14.73 -12.10 11.03
N ASN A 186 14.48 -12.19 12.34
CA ASN A 186 13.15 -12.55 12.84
C ASN A 186 12.15 -11.45 12.54
N ALA A 187 12.54 -10.19 12.73
CA ALA A 187 11.70 -9.05 12.36
C ALA A 187 11.45 -9.02 10.85
N THR A 188 12.49 -9.26 10.03
CA THR A 188 12.32 -9.35 8.57
C THR A 188 11.36 -10.47 8.18
N TYR A 189 11.42 -11.65 8.80
CA TYR A 189 10.46 -12.72 8.55
C TYR A 189 9.05 -12.34 8.99
N ALA A 190 8.88 -11.72 10.16
CA ALA A 190 7.57 -11.26 10.63
C ALA A 190 6.94 -10.23 9.67
N TYR A 191 7.75 -9.32 9.12
CA TYR A 191 7.33 -8.38 8.08
C TYR A 191 6.90 -9.11 6.80
N GLN A 192 7.74 -10.03 6.31
CA GLN A 192 7.43 -10.82 5.12
C GLN A 192 6.13 -11.59 5.31
N ASP A 193 5.92 -12.20 6.47
CA ASP A 193 4.71 -12.94 6.79
C ASP A 193 3.47 -12.04 6.84
N ALA A 194 3.57 -10.87 7.48
CA ALA A 194 2.48 -9.89 7.52
C ALA A 194 2.07 -9.41 6.12
N LEU A 195 3.05 -9.07 5.28
CA LEU A 195 2.80 -8.65 3.90
C LEU A 195 2.25 -9.79 3.03
N SER A 196 2.71 -11.02 3.26
CA SER A 196 2.22 -12.22 2.56
C SER A 196 0.76 -12.51 2.87
N ARG A 197 0.39 -12.44 4.16
CA ARG A 197 -1.00 -12.59 4.59
C ARG A 197 -1.87 -11.46 4.04
N LEU A 198 -1.36 -10.24 4.01
CA LEU A 198 -2.07 -9.11 3.39
C LEU A 198 -2.36 -9.38 1.91
N TYR A 199 -1.36 -9.77 1.11
CA TYR A 199 -1.55 -10.00 -0.32
C TYR A 199 -2.42 -11.23 -0.60
N GLY A 200 -2.24 -12.32 0.15
CA GLY A 200 -3.09 -13.51 0.04
C GLY A 200 -4.54 -13.19 0.38
N PHE A 201 -4.77 -12.41 1.44
CA PHE A 201 -6.11 -11.94 1.80
C PHE A 201 -6.72 -11.07 0.70
N LEU A 202 -5.99 -10.11 0.15
CA LEU A 202 -6.48 -9.23 -0.92
C LEU A 202 -6.86 -10.02 -2.17
N PHE A 203 -6.08 -11.05 -2.51
CA PHE A 203 -6.40 -11.97 -3.59
C PHE A 203 -7.70 -12.73 -3.31
N ALA A 204 -7.83 -13.36 -2.13
CA ALA A 204 -9.05 -14.09 -1.78
C ALA A 204 -10.28 -13.19 -1.68
N SER A 205 -10.12 -11.95 -1.18
CA SER A 205 -11.20 -11.00 -0.99
C SER A 205 -11.83 -10.50 -2.30
N SER A 206 -11.19 -10.75 -3.45
CA SER A 206 -11.77 -10.42 -4.76
C SER A 206 -12.84 -11.41 -5.21
N ALA A 207 -12.91 -12.59 -4.60
CA ALA A 207 -13.89 -13.60 -4.94
C ALA A 207 -15.31 -13.17 -4.53
N CYS A 208 -16.25 -13.30 -5.46
CA CYS A 208 -17.68 -13.07 -5.24
C CYS A 208 -18.41 -14.34 -4.81
N THR A 209 -17.81 -15.51 -5.04
CA THR A 209 -18.42 -16.83 -4.76
C THR A 209 -17.42 -17.77 -4.09
N SER A 210 -17.94 -18.78 -3.38
CA SER A 210 -17.09 -19.85 -2.83
C SER A 210 -16.40 -20.68 -3.92
N SER A 211 -16.99 -20.82 -5.11
CA SER A 211 -16.35 -21.53 -6.23
C SER A 211 -15.10 -20.81 -6.72
N GLU A 212 -15.13 -19.47 -6.80
CA GLU A 212 -13.93 -18.70 -7.16
C GLU A 212 -12.83 -18.83 -6.12
N LEU A 213 -13.17 -18.90 -4.82
CA LEU A 213 -12.19 -19.16 -3.76
C LEU A 213 -11.53 -20.54 -3.89
N ASP A 214 -12.31 -21.57 -4.23
CA ASP A 214 -11.78 -22.91 -4.49
C ASP A 214 -10.84 -22.90 -5.70
N ASP A 215 -11.20 -22.19 -6.77
CA ASP A 215 -10.37 -22.02 -7.96
C ASP A 215 -9.07 -21.24 -7.65
N TYR A 216 -9.15 -20.21 -6.82
CA TYR A 216 -8.00 -19.42 -6.36
C TYR A 216 -7.03 -20.28 -5.54
N CYS A 217 -7.56 -21.03 -4.57
CA CYS A 217 -6.75 -21.95 -3.77
C CYS A 217 -6.09 -23.04 -4.62
N ALA A 218 -6.81 -23.65 -5.57
CA ALA A 218 -6.26 -24.65 -6.47
C ALA A 218 -5.10 -24.12 -7.34
N GLN A 219 -5.15 -22.84 -7.70
CA GLN A 219 -4.11 -22.17 -8.50
C GLN A 219 -2.92 -21.66 -7.65
N ALA A 220 -3.13 -21.39 -6.37
CA ALA A 220 -2.15 -20.72 -5.52
C ALA A 220 -0.83 -21.51 -5.38
N SER A 221 -0.90 -22.84 -5.25
CA SER A 221 0.28 -23.72 -5.20
C SER A 221 1.26 -23.54 -6.37
N GLN A 222 0.76 -23.13 -7.55
CA GLN A 222 1.58 -22.94 -8.74
C GLN A 222 2.32 -21.57 -8.74
N GLN A 223 1.96 -20.67 -7.84
CA GLN A 223 2.48 -19.30 -7.77
C GLN A 223 3.48 -19.09 -6.61
N VAL A 224 3.62 -20.07 -5.70
CA VAL A 224 4.50 -20.03 -4.51
C VAL A 224 5.90 -19.52 -4.82
N THR A 225 6.60 -20.16 -5.76
CA THR A 225 7.96 -19.75 -6.14
C THR A 225 8.03 -18.34 -6.74
N SER A 226 6.97 -17.85 -7.37
CA SER A 226 6.93 -16.48 -7.88
C SER A 226 6.75 -15.47 -6.76
N TRP A 227 5.93 -15.77 -5.75
CA TRP A 227 5.82 -14.95 -4.53
C TRP A 227 7.13 -14.90 -3.75
N ASP A 228 7.83 -16.02 -3.61
CA ASP A 228 9.15 -16.07 -2.95
C ASP A 228 10.17 -15.14 -3.64
N LYS A 229 10.18 -15.12 -4.97
CA LYS A 229 11.03 -14.21 -5.76
C LYS A 229 10.70 -12.74 -5.57
N MET A 230 9.51 -12.41 -5.08
CA MET A 230 9.07 -11.05 -4.75
C MET A 230 9.22 -10.74 -3.25
N MET A 231 10.04 -11.50 -2.52
CA MET A 231 10.29 -11.34 -1.08
C MET A 231 9.04 -11.50 -0.22
N LEU A 232 8.10 -12.34 -0.66
CA LEU A 232 6.98 -12.81 0.15
C LEU A 232 7.26 -14.24 0.62
N ASN A 233 6.56 -14.69 1.65
CA ASN A 233 6.46 -16.09 2.01
C ASN A 233 5.35 -16.73 1.16
N GLY A 234 5.72 -17.34 0.03
CA GLY A 234 4.76 -17.85 -0.94
C GLY A 234 3.84 -18.94 -0.40
N THR A 235 4.35 -19.81 0.48
CA THR A 235 3.52 -20.80 1.18
C THR A 235 2.47 -20.12 2.05
N LEU A 236 2.84 -19.05 2.74
CA LEU A 236 1.88 -18.33 3.58
C LEU A 236 0.84 -17.54 2.76
N VAL A 237 1.21 -17.04 1.58
CA VAL A 237 0.24 -16.47 0.63
C VAL A 237 -0.78 -17.53 0.21
N GLU A 238 -0.31 -18.73 -0.18
CA GLU A 238 -1.17 -19.87 -0.53
C GLU A 238 -2.10 -20.26 0.62
N GLU A 239 -1.54 -20.50 1.82
CA GLU A 239 -2.32 -20.85 3.02
C GLU A 239 -3.40 -19.81 3.28
N THR A 240 -3.04 -18.52 3.22
CA THR A 240 -4.00 -17.42 3.46
C THR A 240 -5.13 -17.41 2.42
N ILE A 241 -4.82 -17.63 1.14
CA ILE A 241 -5.84 -17.72 0.09
C ILE A 241 -6.77 -18.91 0.37
N CYS A 242 -6.19 -20.06 0.68
CA CYS A 242 -6.90 -21.31 0.90
C CYS A 242 -7.73 -21.31 2.19
N ASP A 243 -7.38 -20.53 3.20
CA ASP A 243 -8.11 -20.44 4.47
C ASP A 243 -9.44 -19.68 4.34
N VAL A 244 -9.59 -18.82 3.32
CA VAL A 244 -10.84 -18.09 3.08
C VAL A 244 -11.86 -19.01 2.41
N LYS A 245 -12.86 -19.46 3.18
CA LYS A 245 -13.89 -20.42 2.70
C LYS A 245 -15.17 -19.77 2.16
N ARG A 246 -15.36 -18.48 2.41
CA ARG A 246 -16.55 -17.73 1.98
C ARG A 246 -16.14 -16.34 1.50
N PRO A 247 -16.85 -15.78 0.49
CA PRO A 247 -16.64 -14.41 0.06
C PRO A 247 -16.62 -13.48 1.26
N THR A 248 -15.57 -12.67 1.37
CA THR A 248 -15.37 -11.83 2.55
C THR A 248 -16.33 -10.66 2.52
N SER A 249 -16.90 -10.30 3.67
CA SER A 249 -17.74 -9.10 3.74
C SER A 249 -16.88 -7.84 3.56
N PHE A 250 -17.49 -6.76 3.07
CA PHE A 250 -16.81 -5.47 2.94
C PHE A 250 -16.16 -5.00 4.26
N GLN A 251 -16.86 -5.17 5.38
CA GLN A 251 -16.38 -4.69 6.67
C GLN A 251 -15.17 -5.51 7.13
N ASP A 252 -15.26 -6.84 7.02
CA ASP A 252 -14.14 -7.72 7.37
C ASP A 252 -12.93 -7.43 6.48
N ALA A 253 -13.14 -7.16 5.19
CA ALA A 253 -12.05 -6.84 4.27
C ALA A 253 -11.33 -5.54 4.61
N LYS A 254 -12.07 -4.49 5.00
CA LYS A 254 -11.45 -3.27 5.52
C LYS A 254 -10.70 -3.50 6.81
N THR A 255 -11.28 -4.25 7.74
CA THR A 255 -10.65 -4.55 9.03
C THR A 255 -9.35 -5.34 8.84
N HIS A 256 -9.35 -6.37 7.99
CA HIS A 256 -8.15 -7.15 7.68
C HIS A 256 -7.07 -6.34 6.96
N LEU A 257 -7.47 -5.49 6.01
CA LEU A 257 -6.55 -4.56 5.35
C LEU A 257 -5.87 -3.66 6.39
N ARG A 258 -6.66 -3.02 7.27
CA ARG A 258 -6.15 -2.15 8.34
C ARG A 258 -5.21 -2.90 9.30
N ASP A 259 -5.62 -4.08 9.77
CA ASP A 259 -4.83 -4.91 10.69
C ASP A 259 -3.46 -5.30 10.10
N TRP A 260 -3.44 -5.86 8.89
CA TRP A 260 -2.18 -6.28 8.28
C TRP A 260 -1.30 -5.11 7.83
N MET A 261 -1.88 -3.99 7.37
CA MET A 261 -1.11 -2.77 7.14
C MET A 261 -0.48 -2.24 8.43
N SER A 262 -1.19 -2.33 9.56
CA SER A 262 -0.70 -1.93 10.87
C SER A 262 0.44 -2.82 11.37
N LYS A 263 0.31 -4.14 11.23
CA LYS A 263 1.39 -5.10 11.53
C LYS A 263 2.62 -4.89 10.67
N THR A 264 2.42 -4.61 9.38
CA THR A 264 3.50 -4.31 8.45
C THR A 264 4.23 -3.03 8.87
N PHE A 265 3.48 -1.97 9.18
CA PHE A 265 4.01 -0.70 9.65
C PHE A 265 4.75 -0.84 10.98
N SER A 266 4.13 -1.44 11.99
CA SER A 266 4.72 -1.56 13.34
C SER A 266 5.99 -2.40 13.32
N THR A 267 6.03 -3.46 12.52
CA THR A 267 7.24 -4.29 12.37
C THR A 267 8.40 -3.49 11.75
N ILE A 268 8.15 -2.71 10.70
CA ILE A 268 9.23 -1.87 10.12
C ILE A 268 9.67 -0.83 11.13
N VAL A 269 8.73 -0.05 11.69
CA VAL A 269 9.05 1.09 12.57
C VAL A 269 9.78 0.63 13.84
N GLY A 270 9.33 -0.46 14.45
CA GLY A 270 9.95 -1.00 15.67
C GLY A 270 11.42 -1.37 15.49
N TYR A 271 11.82 -1.77 14.28
CA TYR A 271 13.17 -2.24 13.99
C TYR A 271 13.92 -1.31 13.03
N ALA A 272 13.41 -0.10 12.77
CA ALA A 272 14.06 0.86 11.87
C ALA A 272 15.20 1.65 12.53
N SER A 273 15.36 1.54 13.85
CA SER A 273 16.48 2.11 14.59
C SER A 273 17.04 1.13 15.61
N ASN A 274 18.26 1.41 16.06
CA ASN A 274 18.97 0.68 17.09
C ASN A 274 19.47 1.62 18.20
N VAL A 275 18.88 2.81 18.32
CA VAL A 275 19.18 3.75 19.40
C VAL A 275 18.51 3.28 20.70
N ASP A 276 19.20 3.42 21.83
CA ASP A 276 18.63 3.07 23.12
C ASP A 276 17.36 3.89 23.40
N GLY A 277 16.32 3.23 23.92
CA GLY A 277 15.02 3.86 24.20
C GLY A 277 14.12 4.05 22.98
N TRP A 278 14.45 3.49 21.82
CA TRP A 278 13.65 3.64 20.59
C TRP A 278 12.16 3.28 20.76
N HIS A 279 11.83 2.14 21.36
CA HIS A 279 10.44 1.73 21.57
C HIS A 279 9.71 2.61 22.59
N ALA A 280 10.40 3.04 23.66
CA ALA A 280 9.85 3.99 24.62
C ALA A 280 9.52 5.34 23.95
N TRP A 281 10.43 5.83 23.10
CA TRP A 281 10.21 7.03 22.31
C TRP A 281 9.01 6.88 21.36
N LEU A 282 8.87 5.73 20.68
CA LEU A 282 7.70 5.47 19.84
C LEU A 282 6.39 5.43 20.63
N CYS A 283 6.37 4.78 21.81
CA CYS A 283 5.20 4.75 22.69
C CYS A 283 4.76 6.16 23.11
N GLU A 284 5.70 7.05 23.41
CA GLU A 284 5.40 8.42 23.87
C GLU A 284 4.97 9.36 22.74
N HIS A 285 5.44 9.13 21.51
CA HIS A 285 5.33 10.11 20.42
C HIS A 285 4.34 9.72 19.30
N LEU A 286 4.04 8.44 19.11
CA LEU A 286 3.04 8.03 18.13
C LEU A 286 1.64 8.49 18.55
N ASP A 287 0.88 9.00 17.59
CA ASP A 287 -0.47 9.53 17.82
C ASP A 287 -1.51 8.65 17.13
N ALA A 288 -2.43 8.09 17.93
CA ALA A 288 -3.42 7.12 17.44
C ALA A 288 -4.29 7.72 16.33
N ASP A 289 -4.85 8.92 16.53
CA ASP A 289 -5.71 9.60 15.55
C ASP A 289 -4.95 9.89 14.24
N SER A 290 -3.69 10.33 14.34
CA SER A 290 -2.84 10.59 13.17
C SER A 290 -2.52 9.31 12.40
N MET A 291 -2.31 8.19 13.10
CA MET A 291 -2.15 6.87 12.47
C MET A 291 -3.44 6.38 11.81
N GLU A 292 -4.60 6.58 12.43
CA GLU A 292 -5.90 6.24 11.83
C GLU A 292 -6.15 7.04 10.53
N ALA A 293 -5.78 8.32 10.53
CA ALA A 293 -5.86 9.20 9.35
C ALA A 293 -5.03 8.70 8.16
N VAL A 294 -4.04 7.84 8.38
CA VAL A 294 -3.23 7.19 7.34
C VAL A 294 -3.51 5.69 7.18
N GLY A 295 -4.69 5.25 7.62
CA GLY A 295 -5.21 3.91 7.34
C GLY A 295 -4.62 2.81 8.23
N LEU A 296 -4.09 3.18 9.38
CA LEU A 296 -3.59 2.24 10.39
C LEU A 296 -4.61 2.08 11.53
N ASP A 297 -4.45 1.02 12.31
CA ASP A 297 -5.06 0.85 13.61
C ASP A 297 -4.18 1.54 14.66
N GLY A 298 -4.41 2.83 14.86
CA GLY A 298 -3.53 3.67 15.67
C GLY A 298 -3.43 3.21 17.12
N GLU A 299 -4.56 2.80 17.71
CA GLU A 299 -4.59 2.27 19.08
C GLU A 299 -3.78 0.98 19.20
N ALA A 300 -3.95 0.03 18.27
CA ALA A 300 -3.22 -1.24 18.31
C ALA A 300 -1.71 -1.04 18.12
N VAL A 301 -1.30 -0.14 17.21
CA VAL A 301 0.12 0.16 16.98
C VAL A 301 0.74 0.84 18.19
N ALA A 302 0.08 1.84 18.79
CA ALA A 302 0.59 2.52 19.97
C ALA A 302 0.71 1.55 21.16
N ALA A 303 -0.32 0.73 21.41
CA ALA A 303 -0.32 -0.26 22.48
C ALA A 303 0.83 -1.27 22.33
N GLN A 304 1.12 -1.71 21.10
CA GLN A 304 2.25 -2.61 20.84
C GLN A 304 3.58 -2.01 21.34
N PHE A 305 3.90 -0.78 20.94
CA PHE A 305 5.18 -0.16 21.32
C PHE A 305 5.28 0.18 22.81
N CYS A 306 4.15 0.49 23.46
CA CYS A 306 4.14 0.70 24.90
C CYS A 306 4.41 -0.60 25.66
N ASN A 307 3.84 -1.72 25.25
CA ASN A 307 4.13 -3.03 25.84
C ASN A 307 5.60 -3.43 25.61
N ASP A 308 6.11 -3.27 24.39
CA ASP A 308 7.51 -3.58 24.05
C ASP A 308 8.49 -2.74 24.89
N ALA A 309 8.15 -1.47 25.16
CA ALA A 309 8.95 -0.59 26.01
C ALA A 309 8.95 -1.02 27.49
N GLU A 310 7.81 -1.47 28.03
CA GLU A 310 7.71 -2.00 29.40
C GLU A 310 8.53 -3.28 29.57
N ASP A 311 8.46 -4.20 28.59
CA ASP A 311 9.21 -5.45 28.62
C ASP A 311 10.72 -5.21 28.60
N ALA A 312 11.20 -4.21 27.85
CA ALA A 312 12.61 -3.85 27.78
C ALA A 312 13.19 -3.27 29.08
N VAL A 313 12.35 -2.68 29.95
CA VAL A 313 12.75 -2.15 31.28
C VAL A 313 12.76 -3.24 32.35
N SER A 314 12.09 -4.36 32.10
CA SER A 314 11.95 -5.49 33.04
C SER A 314 13.09 -6.53 32.99
N LEU A 315 14.02 -6.38 32.03
CA LEU A 315 15.20 -7.24 31.81
C LEU A 315 16.49 -6.61 32.35
#